data_AF-A0A915LNF0-F1
#
_entry.id   AF-A0A915LNF0-F1
#
_cell.length_a   1.000
_cell.length_b   1.000
_cell.length_c   1.000
_cell.angle_alpha   90.00
_cell.angle_beta   90.00
_cell.angle_gamma   90.00
#
_symmetry.space_group_name_H-M   'P 1'
#
loop_
_entity.id
_entity.type
_entity.pdbx_description
1 polymer ?
#
loop_
_entity_poly.entity_id
_entity_poly.type
_entity_poly.pdbx_seq_one_letter_code
_entity_poly.pdbx_strand_id
1 'polypeptide(L)'
;MFPILAPKARRPSEIEEQQQSDNASKSLPNETTSSAAERYFQAPELPKLRAIVFAEFDNDIGRVLRFQIPCQVFDKQRFESISSAIIPSEEMRDRMITVNMFENKIIGYPIGMKDKRYPREILIFNMCFVISRQVECDWIYEPLVQKCAEYLVELEKERSFISEEKLRLPVLMREIFLGLNNKGECFYTVTERTTIYLKLFSNSRGVEPPLVSPFSVPIFTRIPPPTSQSQLERMDVLSQKICPQIDGIRCVKDIACVVRIDSKL
;
A
#
# COMPACT_ATOMS: atom_id res chain seq x y z
N MET A 1 50.76 -7.56 -34.27
CA MET A 1 52.18 -7.96 -34.12
C MET A 1 52.85 -6.88 -33.29
N PHE A 2 53.38 -7.20 -32.10
CA PHE A 2 54.12 -6.23 -31.27
C PHE A 2 55.47 -5.87 -31.94
N PRO A 3 56.07 -4.72 -31.61
CA PRO A 3 57.01 -4.74 -30.49
C PRO A 3 56.84 -3.61 -29.47
N ILE A 4 57.31 -3.90 -28.26
CA ILE A 4 57.47 -2.96 -27.13
C ILE A 4 58.86 -2.31 -27.26
N LEU A 5 58.99 -1.04 -26.88
CA LEU A 5 60.29 -0.42 -26.58
C LEU A 5 60.23 0.29 -25.23
N ALA A 6 61.03 -0.17 -24.27
CA ALA A 6 61.30 0.55 -23.03
C ALA A 6 62.49 1.51 -23.24
N PRO A 7 62.66 2.53 -22.37
CA PRO A 7 63.73 2.38 -21.39
C PRO A 7 63.45 2.95 -19.99
N LYS A 8 64.29 2.50 -19.04
CA LYS A 8 64.49 3.06 -17.68
C LYS A 8 65.24 4.43 -17.79
N ALA A 9 65.52 5.25 -16.78
CA ALA A 9 65.53 5.13 -15.31
C ALA A 9 65.66 6.53 -14.65
N ARG A 10 65.34 6.69 -13.36
CA ARG A 10 66.29 7.11 -12.29
C ARG A 10 65.65 7.10 -10.89
N ARG A 11 66.50 7.20 -9.85
CA ARG A 11 66.21 7.06 -8.40
C ARG A 11 66.83 8.27 -7.64
N PRO A 12 66.75 8.42 -6.29
CA PRO A 12 66.24 9.64 -5.65
C PRO A 12 67.25 10.37 -4.72
N SER A 13 66.84 11.52 -4.15
CA SER A 13 67.43 12.10 -2.92
C SER A 13 66.50 13.17 -2.29
N GLU A 14 66.60 13.37 -0.97
CA GLU A 14 65.72 14.21 -0.14
C GLU A 14 65.95 15.73 -0.23
N ILE A 15 65.01 16.53 0.35
CA ILE A 15 65.23 17.54 1.41
C ILE A 15 63.86 17.99 1.97
N GLU A 16 63.83 18.39 3.24
CA GLU A 16 62.64 18.56 4.11
C GLU A 16 62.11 20.01 4.18
N GLU A 17 60.87 20.16 4.72
CA GLU A 17 60.32 21.36 5.39
C GLU A 17 60.18 22.68 4.57
N GLN A 18 59.06 23.43 4.52
CA GLN A 18 57.80 23.58 5.27
C GLN A 18 56.75 24.24 4.29
N GLN A 19 55.44 24.47 4.53
CA GLN A 19 54.52 24.37 5.67
C GLN A 19 53.04 24.25 5.14
N GLN A 20 52.10 23.86 6.01
CA GLN A 20 50.61 24.05 6.00
C GLN A 20 49.66 23.53 4.88
N SER A 21 48.53 22.99 5.37
CA SER A 21 47.19 22.75 4.76
C SER A 21 47.04 21.88 3.49
N ASP A 22 46.68 20.60 3.68
CA ASP A 22 45.27 20.15 3.53
C ASP A 22 45.07 18.66 3.89
N ASN A 23 44.32 18.39 4.96
CA ASN A 23 44.03 17.03 5.42
C ASN A 23 42.81 16.45 4.69
N ALA A 24 43.03 15.90 3.49
CA ALA A 24 42.02 15.16 2.75
C ALA A 24 41.89 13.69 3.23
N SER A 25 41.06 13.46 4.24
CA SER A 25 40.67 12.13 4.69
C SER A 25 39.95 11.36 3.57
N LYS A 26 40.60 10.36 2.97
CA LYS A 26 39.95 9.41 2.06
C LYS A 26 39.03 8.46 2.85
N SER A 27 37.75 8.80 2.96
CA SER A 27 36.70 7.82 3.27
C SER A 27 36.28 7.09 1.99
N LEU A 28 36.29 5.76 2.02
CA LEU A 28 35.51 4.98 1.06
C LEU A 28 34.01 5.22 1.33
N PRO A 29 33.15 5.23 0.29
CA PRO A 29 31.72 5.28 0.51
C PRO A 29 31.25 3.96 1.13
N ASN A 30 30.70 4.03 2.35
CA ASN A 30 29.97 2.92 2.96
C ASN A 30 28.61 2.76 2.24
N GLU A 31 28.60 2.01 1.14
CA GLU A 31 27.35 1.51 0.56
C GLU A 31 26.74 0.47 1.51
N THR A 32 25.82 0.94 2.34
CA THR A 32 25.06 0.10 3.27
C THR A 32 24.11 -0.79 2.46
N THR A 33 24.56 -1.98 2.12
CA THR A 33 23.77 -3.05 1.51
C THR A 33 22.80 -3.63 2.55
N SER A 34 21.79 -2.84 2.92
CA SER A 34 20.69 -3.30 3.78
C SER A 34 20.07 -4.55 3.18
N SER A 35 20.06 -5.62 3.96
CA SER A 35 19.73 -6.95 3.48
C SER A 35 18.26 -7.05 3.05
N ALA A 36 17.96 -7.94 2.09
CA ALA A 36 16.58 -8.15 1.65
C ALA A 36 15.64 -8.56 2.82
N ALA A 37 16.19 -9.21 3.85
CA ALA A 37 15.49 -9.54 5.08
C ALA A 37 15.13 -8.31 5.93
N GLU A 38 16.05 -7.35 6.11
CA GLU A 38 15.74 -6.09 6.83
C GLU A 38 14.58 -5.33 6.17
N ARG A 39 14.57 -5.25 4.84
CA ARG A 39 13.48 -4.62 4.07
C ARG A 39 12.15 -5.37 4.19
N TYR A 40 12.18 -6.69 4.41
CA TYR A 40 10.96 -7.49 4.63
C TYR A 40 10.33 -7.23 6.00
N PHE A 41 11.16 -7.02 7.03
CA PHE A 41 10.69 -6.83 8.42
C PHE A 41 10.41 -5.35 8.78
N GLN A 42 10.89 -4.40 8.00
CA GLN A 42 10.45 -3.00 8.09
C GLN A 42 9.04 -2.87 7.53
N ALA A 43 8.06 -2.60 8.40
CA ALA A 43 6.73 -2.21 7.95
C ALA A 43 6.85 -0.85 7.23
N PRO A 44 6.53 -0.75 5.92
CA PRO A 44 6.56 0.53 5.24
C PRO A 44 5.53 1.47 5.88
N GLU A 45 5.87 2.76 5.99
CA GLU A 45 4.88 3.76 6.41
C GLU A 45 3.68 3.69 5.46
N LEU A 46 2.47 3.60 6.03
CA LEU A 46 1.26 3.50 5.23
C LEU A 46 1.11 4.78 4.38
N PRO A 47 1.04 4.66 3.05
CA PRO A 47 1.02 5.83 2.17
C PRO A 47 -0.28 6.62 2.41
N LYS A 48 -0.18 7.92 2.64
CA LYS A 48 -1.36 8.74 2.96
C LYS A 48 -2.18 9.07 1.71
N LEU A 49 -3.50 9.02 1.84
CA LEU A 49 -4.43 9.58 0.85
C LEU A 49 -4.24 11.09 0.78
N ARG A 50 -4.07 11.61 -0.44
CA ARG A 50 -4.15 13.04 -0.74
C ARG A 50 -5.60 13.50 -0.82
N ALA A 51 -6.47 12.69 -1.44
CA ALA A 51 -7.91 12.95 -1.51
C ALA A 51 -8.71 11.67 -1.78
N ILE A 52 -10.03 11.76 -1.60
CA ILE A 52 -11.03 10.86 -2.18
C ILE A 52 -11.92 11.71 -3.09
N VAL A 53 -12.19 11.20 -4.29
CA VAL A 53 -13.02 11.88 -5.29
C VAL A 53 -14.16 10.98 -5.72
N PHE A 54 -15.32 11.58 -6.02
CA PHE A 54 -16.50 10.87 -6.51
C PHE A 54 -16.97 11.50 -7.81
N ALA A 55 -17.07 10.68 -8.85
CA ALA A 55 -17.54 11.06 -10.16
C ALA A 55 -18.76 10.21 -10.55
N GLU A 56 -19.73 10.84 -11.21
CA GLU A 56 -20.93 10.18 -11.72
C GLU A 56 -21.14 10.52 -13.21
N PHE A 57 -21.85 9.64 -13.92
CA PHE A 57 -22.35 9.96 -15.26
C PHE A 57 -23.72 10.61 -15.13
N ASP A 58 -23.74 11.93 -15.29
CA ASP A 58 -24.94 12.75 -15.39
C ASP A 58 -25.58 12.59 -16.79
N ASN A 59 -26.91 12.61 -16.86
CA ASN A 59 -27.62 12.32 -18.11
C ASN A 59 -27.53 13.44 -19.14
N ASP A 60 -27.39 14.69 -18.69
CA ASP A 60 -27.40 15.86 -19.55
C ASP A 60 -25.98 16.40 -19.77
N ILE A 61 -25.15 16.35 -18.73
CA ILE A 61 -23.77 16.86 -18.75
C ILE A 61 -22.76 15.76 -19.16
N GLY A 62 -23.08 14.48 -18.95
CA GLY A 62 -22.16 13.37 -19.14
C GLY A 62 -21.26 13.15 -17.92
N ARG A 63 -19.94 13.03 -18.12
CA ARG A 63 -19.01 12.69 -17.02
C ARG A 63 -18.79 13.89 -16.10
N VAL A 64 -19.23 13.81 -14.84
CA VAL A 64 -19.14 14.91 -13.87
C VAL A 64 -18.39 14.48 -12.60
N LEU A 65 -17.39 15.26 -12.21
CA LEU A 65 -16.76 15.19 -10.91
C LEU A 65 -17.64 15.91 -9.88
N ARG A 66 -18.33 15.16 -9.01
CA ARG A 66 -19.35 15.69 -8.10
C ARG A 66 -18.75 16.16 -6.78
N PHE A 67 -17.86 15.37 -6.19
CA PHE A 67 -17.29 15.64 -4.86
C PHE A 67 -15.79 15.36 -4.81
N GLN A 68 -15.07 16.18 -4.03
CA GLN A 68 -13.64 16.04 -3.74
C GLN A 68 -13.41 16.35 -2.27
N ILE A 69 -12.71 15.47 -1.55
CA ILE A 69 -12.44 15.59 -0.11
C ILE A 69 -10.95 15.30 0.12
N PRO A 70 -10.20 16.10 0.89
CA PRO A 70 -10.64 17.25 1.69
C PRO A 70 -10.63 18.59 0.93
N CYS A 71 -9.89 18.68 -0.18
CA CYS A 71 -9.73 19.88 -1.00
C CYS A 71 -9.97 19.56 -2.49
N GLN A 72 -10.11 20.61 -3.32
CA GLN A 72 -10.16 20.44 -4.77
C GLN A 72 -8.75 20.10 -5.29
N VAL A 73 -8.55 18.84 -5.68
CA VAL A 73 -7.29 18.35 -6.27
C VAL A 73 -7.32 18.51 -7.80
N PHE A 74 -8.51 18.47 -8.39
CA PHE A 74 -8.73 18.62 -9.83
C PHE A 74 -9.62 19.81 -10.13
N ASP A 75 -9.11 20.73 -10.94
CA ASP A 75 -9.90 21.72 -11.68
C ASP A 75 -10.75 21.05 -12.77
N LYS A 76 -11.78 21.73 -13.28
CA LYS A 76 -12.67 21.17 -14.33
C LYS A 76 -11.90 20.68 -15.56
N GLN A 77 -11.02 21.53 -16.12
CA GLN A 77 -10.17 21.18 -17.27
C GLN A 77 -9.26 19.98 -17.01
N ARG A 78 -8.75 19.85 -15.78
CA ARG A 78 -7.93 18.70 -15.37
C ARG A 78 -8.77 17.43 -15.36
N PHE A 79 -9.95 17.47 -14.73
CA PHE A 79 -10.86 16.33 -14.70
C PHE A 79 -11.32 15.92 -16.10
N GLU A 80 -11.67 16.86 -16.98
CA GLU A 80 -12.12 16.58 -18.36
C GLU A 80 -11.12 15.67 -19.11
N SER A 81 -9.81 15.97 -19.00
CA SER A 81 -8.75 15.19 -19.66
C SER A 81 -8.61 13.73 -19.18
N ILE A 82 -8.96 13.43 -17.92
CA ILE A 82 -8.93 12.07 -17.35
C ILE A 82 -10.32 11.44 -17.22
N SER A 83 -11.38 12.18 -17.50
CA SER A 83 -12.78 11.77 -17.26
C SER A 83 -13.11 10.45 -17.96
N SER A 84 -12.56 10.24 -19.16
CA SER A 84 -12.71 9.02 -19.95
C SER A 84 -12.04 7.79 -19.35
N ALA A 85 -10.99 7.96 -18.55
CA ALA A 85 -10.36 6.88 -17.81
C ALA A 85 -11.09 6.63 -16.47
N ILE A 86 -11.53 7.69 -15.78
CA ILE A 86 -12.23 7.59 -14.49
C ILE A 86 -13.65 7.01 -14.64
N ILE A 87 -14.37 7.37 -15.70
CA ILE A 87 -15.67 6.77 -16.06
C ILE A 87 -15.54 6.16 -17.47
N PRO A 88 -15.02 4.93 -17.58
CA PRO A 88 -14.74 4.29 -18.86
C PRO A 88 -16.01 3.81 -19.58
N SER A 89 -15.81 3.32 -20.80
CA SER A 89 -16.83 2.62 -21.58
C SER A 89 -17.25 1.29 -20.92
N GLU A 90 -18.36 0.72 -21.38
CA GLU A 90 -18.97 -0.50 -20.82
C GLU A 90 -18.01 -1.68 -20.68
N GLU A 91 -17.13 -1.88 -21.66
CA GLU A 91 -16.15 -2.97 -21.72
C GLU A 91 -15.10 -2.94 -20.60
N MET A 92 -14.95 -1.79 -19.94
CA MET A 92 -13.97 -1.52 -18.88
C MET A 92 -14.60 -1.13 -17.54
N ARG A 93 -15.94 -1.17 -17.40
CA ARG A 93 -16.59 -1.06 -16.09
C ARG A 93 -16.39 -2.34 -15.28
N ASP A 94 -16.59 -2.22 -13.96
CA ASP A 94 -16.46 -3.30 -12.97
C ASP A 94 -15.06 -3.94 -12.98
N ARG A 95 -14.03 -3.10 -13.20
CA ARG A 95 -12.60 -3.45 -13.18
C ARG A 95 -11.80 -2.39 -12.42
N MET A 96 -10.70 -2.80 -11.79
CA MET A 96 -9.76 -1.85 -11.18
C MET A 96 -9.13 -0.95 -12.24
N ILE A 97 -9.11 0.36 -11.99
CA ILE A 97 -8.42 1.34 -12.84
C ILE A 97 -7.39 2.11 -12.00
N THR A 98 -6.22 2.36 -12.60
CA THR A 98 -5.17 3.20 -12.00
C THR A 98 -4.71 4.22 -13.04
N VAL A 99 -5.01 5.49 -12.78
CA VAL A 99 -4.72 6.63 -13.67
C VAL A 99 -3.61 7.48 -13.05
N ASN A 100 -2.49 7.63 -13.75
CA ASN A 100 -1.42 8.53 -13.34
C ASN A 100 -1.63 9.91 -13.95
N MET A 101 -1.69 10.96 -13.12
CA MET A 101 -1.92 12.34 -13.57
C MET A 101 -1.05 13.33 -12.79
N PHE A 102 -0.09 13.97 -13.47
CA PHE A 102 0.90 14.87 -12.86
C PHE A 102 1.61 14.19 -11.67
N GLU A 103 1.40 14.72 -10.47
CA GLU A 103 1.95 14.26 -9.19
C GLU A 103 1.03 13.31 -8.43
N ASN A 104 -0.12 12.97 -9.01
CA ASN A 104 -1.15 12.12 -8.39
C ASN A 104 -1.26 10.78 -9.11
N LYS A 105 -1.52 9.73 -8.35
CA LYS A 105 -2.01 8.44 -8.84
C LYS A 105 -3.43 8.25 -8.31
N ILE A 106 -4.36 7.90 -9.19
CA ILE A 106 -5.80 7.83 -8.92
C ILE A 106 -6.23 6.38 -9.12
N ILE A 107 -6.66 5.73 -8.05
CA ILE A 107 -7.12 4.33 -8.05
C ILE A 107 -8.65 4.35 -7.95
N GLY A 108 -9.35 3.69 -8.86
CA GLY A 108 -10.81 3.68 -8.92
C GLY A 108 -11.36 2.31 -9.28
N TYR A 109 -12.65 2.11 -9.00
CA TYR A 109 -13.39 0.92 -9.42
C TYR A 109 -14.76 1.39 -9.96
N PRO A 110 -14.85 1.76 -11.26
CA PRO A 110 -16.06 2.29 -11.86
C PRO A 110 -17.16 1.24 -11.95
N ILE A 111 -18.31 1.54 -11.36
CA ILE A 111 -19.49 0.68 -11.29
C ILE A 111 -20.49 1.06 -12.38
N GLY A 112 -21.13 0.06 -13.00
CA GLY A 112 -22.28 0.24 -13.90
C GLY A 112 -23.51 -0.55 -13.45
N MET A 113 -24.35 0.02 -12.58
CA MET A 113 -25.58 -0.63 -12.09
C MET A 113 -26.73 -0.49 -13.09
N LYS A 114 -27.13 -1.59 -13.73
CA LYS A 114 -28.29 -1.63 -14.64
C LYS A 114 -29.60 -1.80 -13.85
N ASP A 115 -30.52 -0.84 -13.99
CA ASP A 115 -31.86 -0.85 -13.39
C ASP A 115 -32.79 0.10 -14.16
N LYS A 116 -34.02 -0.32 -14.42
CA LYS A 116 -35.05 0.45 -15.14
C LYS A 116 -35.50 1.72 -14.41
N ARG A 117 -35.18 1.86 -13.12
CA ARG A 117 -35.44 3.07 -12.33
C ARG A 117 -34.59 4.27 -12.79
N TYR A 118 -33.47 4.03 -13.49
CA TYR A 118 -32.59 5.10 -13.96
C TYR A 118 -32.96 5.56 -15.39
N PRO A 119 -32.85 6.86 -15.73
CA PRO A 119 -33.26 7.39 -17.05
C PRO A 119 -32.59 6.77 -18.28
N ARG A 120 -31.41 6.14 -18.12
CA ARG A 120 -30.68 5.41 -19.18
C ARG A 120 -30.66 3.88 -18.95
N GLU A 121 -31.56 3.38 -18.10
CA GLU A 121 -31.54 2.02 -17.54
C GLU A 121 -30.22 1.62 -16.83
N ILE A 122 -29.35 2.59 -16.55
CA ILE A 122 -28.06 2.40 -15.89
C ILE A 122 -27.68 3.63 -15.05
N LEU A 123 -27.16 3.38 -13.85
CA LEU A 123 -26.42 4.34 -13.04
C LEU A 123 -24.93 4.01 -13.13
N ILE A 124 -24.10 5.01 -13.46
CA ILE A 124 -22.65 4.84 -13.58
C ILE A 124 -21.97 5.82 -12.63
N PHE A 125 -21.13 5.29 -11.73
CA PHE A 125 -20.38 6.09 -10.77
C PHE A 125 -19.01 5.48 -10.46
N ASN A 126 -18.11 6.28 -9.90
CA ASN A 126 -16.82 5.82 -9.43
C ASN A 126 -16.37 6.63 -8.21
N MET A 127 -16.00 5.95 -7.13
CA MET A 127 -15.28 6.53 -5.99
C MET A 127 -13.80 6.18 -6.14
N CYS A 128 -12.96 7.19 -6.34
CA CYS A 128 -11.52 7.00 -6.51
C CYS A 128 -10.72 7.53 -5.32
N PHE A 129 -9.66 6.81 -4.96
CA PHE A 129 -8.68 7.23 -3.98
C PHE A 129 -7.49 7.86 -4.70
N VAL A 130 -7.03 9.01 -4.21
CA VAL A 130 -5.94 9.79 -4.80
C VAL A 130 -4.76 9.80 -3.84
N ILE A 131 -3.59 9.40 -4.34
CA ILE A 131 -2.33 9.30 -3.59
C ILE A 131 -1.19 9.99 -4.34
N SER A 132 -0.06 10.16 -3.67
CA SER A 132 1.19 10.65 -4.28
C SER A 132 1.66 9.70 -5.38
N ARG A 133 2.07 10.23 -6.54
CA ARG A 133 2.69 9.41 -7.60
C ARG A 133 4.02 8.77 -7.17
N GLN A 134 4.70 9.38 -6.20
CA GLN A 134 5.93 8.91 -5.55
C GLN A 134 5.74 7.65 -4.69
N VAL A 135 4.50 7.22 -4.43
CA VAL A 135 4.21 6.02 -3.64
C VAL A 135 4.29 4.77 -4.52
N GLU A 136 5.18 3.86 -4.15
CA GLU A 136 5.37 2.53 -4.76
C GLU A 136 4.44 1.45 -4.17
N CYS A 137 3.87 1.69 -2.99
CA CYS A 137 2.97 0.78 -2.28
C CYS A 137 1.48 1.14 -2.47
N ASP A 138 1.12 1.59 -3.67
CA ASP A 138 -0.23 2.02 -4.05
C ASP A 138 -1.27 0.89 -4.08
N TRP A 139 -0.83 -0.33 -4.42
CA TRP A 139 -1.63 -1.56 -4.43
C TRP A 139 -2.28 -1.90 -3.08
N ILE A 140 -1.84 -1.29 -1.96
CA ILE A 140 -2.49 -1.42 -0.64
C ILE A 140 -3.94 -0.91 -0.71
N TYR A 141 -4.23 0.10 -1.55
CA TYR A 141 -5.55 0.74 -1.63
C TYR A 141 -6.53 0.04 -2.58
N GLU A 142 -6.06 -0.73 -3.56
CA GLU A 142 -6.91 -1.44 -4.53
C GLU A 142 -8.06 -2.24 -3.87
N PRO A 143 -7.81 -3.15 -2.89
CA PRO A 143 -8.89 -3.91 -2.26
C PRO A 143 -9.85 -3.03 -1.45
N LEU A 144 -9.42 -1.86 -0.96
CA LEU A 144 -10.30 -0.93 -0.27
C LEU A 144 -11.19 -0.17 -1.25
N VAL A 145 -10.64 0.27 -2.40
CA VAL A 145 -11.39 0.97 -3.44
C VAL A 145 -12.48 0.07 -4.02
N GLN A 146 -12.15 -1.20 -4.33
CA GLN A 146 -13.16 -2.17 -4.76
C GLN A 146 -14.24 -2.38 -3.70
N LYS A 147 -13.85 -2.61 -2.44
CA LYS A 147 -14.80 -2.84 -1.34
C LYS A 147 -15.69 -1.62 -1.06
N CYS A 148 -15.16 -0.40 -1.19
CA CYS A 148 -15.95 0.83 -1.14
C CYS A 148 -17.01 0.87 -2.25
N ALA A 149 -16.64 0.51 -3.48
CA ALA A 149 -17.56 0.47 -4.61
C ALA A 149 -18.68 -0.57 -4.40
N GLU A 150 -18.34 -1.75 -3.88
CA GLU A 150 -19.30 -2.80 -3.50
C GLU A 150 -20.29 -2.32 -2.42
N TYR A 151 -19.81 -1.67 -1.34
CA TYR A 151 -20.69 -1.08 -0.33
C TYR A 151 -21.61 0.02 -0.89
N LEU A 152 -21.12 0.82 -1.84
CA LEU A 152 -21.95 1.84 -2.50
C LEU A 152 -23.05 1.22 -3.37
N VAL A 153 -22.78 0.08 -4.01
CA VAL A 153 -23.80 -0.72 -4.73
C VAL A 153 -24.87 -1.24 -3.77
N GLU A 154 -24.49 -1.71 -2.58
CA GLU A 154 -25.44 -2.17 -1.56
C GLU A 154 -26.31 -1.01 -1.05
N LEU A 155 -25.70 0.13 -0.67
CA LEU A 155 -26.41 1.32 -0.21
C LEU A 155 -27.36 1.91 -1.26
N GLU A 156 -26.98 1.88 -2.54
CA GLU A 156 -27.85 2.29 -3.64
C GLU A 156 -29.05 1.34 -3.83
N LYS A 157 -28.84 0.02 -3.68
CA LYS A 157 -29.93 -0.97 -3.71
C LYS A 157 -30.90 -0.82 -2.53
N GLU A 158 -30.40 -0.51 -1.34
CA GLU A 158 -31.20 -0.41 -0.12
C GLU A 158 -32.00 0.90 -0.02
N ARG A 159 -31.41 2.04 -0.38
CA ARG A 159 -31.94 3.38 -0.09
C ARG A 159 -31.81 4.41 -1.21
N SER A 160 -31.41 4.00 -2.42
CA SER A 160 -31.07 4.96 -3.49
C SER A 160 -30.01 5.99 -3.03
N PHE A 161 -29.05 5.59 -2.20
CA PHE A 161 -28.16 6.49 -1.45
C PHE A 161 -27.38 7.50 -2.33
N ILE A 162 -26.98 7.09 -3.53
CA ILE A 162 -26.29 7.94 -4.52
C ILE A 162 -27.31 8.79 -5.28
N SER A 163 -28.51 8.29 -5.53
CA SER A 163 -29.54 9.00 -6.29
C SER A 163 -30.27 10.07 -5.46
N GLU A 164 -30.67 9.73 -4.23
CA GLU A 164 -31.50 10.56 -3.33
C GLU A 164 -30.67 11.21 -2.20
N GLU A 165 -29.84 10.46 -1.48
CA GLU A 165 -29.10 10.95 -0.30
C GLU A 165 -27.75 11.63 -0.63
N LYS A 166 -27.62 12.28 -1.81
CA LYS A 166 -26.36 12.87 -2.34
C LYS A 166 -25.57 13.73 -1.36
N LEU A 167 -26.22 14.40 -0.42
CA LEU A 167 -25.57 15.27 0.59
C LEU A 167 -24.83 14.49 1.69
N ARG A 168 -25.14 13.20 1.90
CA ARG A 168 -24.47 12.35 2.89
C ARG A 168 -23.20 11.69 2.36
N LEU A 169 -23.08 11.55 1.04
CA LEU A 169 -21.91 10.95 0.39
C LEU A 169 -20.59 11.71 0.70
N PRO A 170 -20.53 13.06 0.69
CA PRO A 170 -19.34 13.80 1.16
C PRO A 170 -18.97 13.56 2.63
N VAL A 171 -19.96 13.29 3.49
CA VAL A 171 -19.73 12.96 4.91
C VAL A 171 -19.08 11.59 5.02
N LEU A 172 -19.63 10.58 4.33
CA LEU A 172 -19.03 9.25 4.23
C LEU A 172 -17.58 9.32 3.68
N MET A 173 -17.36 10.04 2.58
CA MET A 173 -16.01 10.24 2.00
C MET A 173 -15.03 10.86 3.01
N ARG A 174 -15.49 11.80 3.84
CA ARG A 174 -14.67 12.44 4.88
C ARG A 174 -14.29 11.47 5.99
N GLU A 175 -15.23 10.66 6.48
CA GLU A 175 -14.95 9.67 7.53
C GLU A 175 -14.02 8.55 7.04
N ILE A 176 -14.16 8.13 5.77
CA ILE A 176 -13.20 7.21 5.12
C ILE A 176 -11.82 7.85 5.04
N PHE A 177 -11.72 9.08 4.50
CA PHE A 177 -10.45 9.80 4.34
C PHE A 177 -9.73 9.99 5.69
N LEU A 178 -10.44 10.46 6.72
CA LEU A 178 -9.87 10.69 8.05
C LEU A 178 -9.51 9.38 8.77
N GLY A 179 -10.36 8.35 8.70
CA GLY A 179 -10.08 7.06 9.32
C GLY A 179 -8.82 6.41 8.75
N LEU A 180 -8.74 6.30 7.42
CA LEU A 180 -7.60 5.70 6.74
C LEU A 180 -6.30 6.50 6.97
N ASN A 181 -6.33 7.83 6.90
CA ASN A 181 -5.12 8.64 7.11
C ASN A 181 -4.64 8.72 8.57
N ASN A 182 -5.54 8.63 9.55
CA ASN A 182 -5.19 8.78 10.97
C ASN A 182 -4.91 7.45 11.68
N LYS A 183 -5.63 6.37 11.32
CA LYS A 183 -5.59 5.06 12.00
C LYS A 183 -5.21 3.90 11.09
N GLY A 184 -5.21 4.11 9.77
CA GLY A 184 -5.15 3.02 8.79
C GLY A 184 -6.43 2.19 8.72
N GLU A 185 -7.51 2.58 9.39
CA GLU A 185 -8.79 1.87 9.40
C GLU A 185 -9.97 2.83 9.58
N CYS A 186 -11.09 2.50 8.95
CA CYS A 186 -12.35 3.23 9.03
C CYS A 186 -13.48 2.25 9.30
N PHE A 187 -14.30 2.58 10.31
CA PHE A 187 -15.52 1.88 10.66
C PHE A 187 -16.63 2.92 10.74
N TYR A 188 -17.54 2.91 9.77
CA TYR A 188 -18.59 3.93 9.67
C TYR A 188 -19.95 3.32 9.33
N THR A 189 -20.92 3.50 10.22
CA THR A 189 -22.30 3.04 10.04
C THR A 189 -23.08 4.09 9.26
N VAL A 190 -23.36 3.82 7.98
CA VAL A 190 -24.14 4.73 7.11
C VAL A 190 -25.63 4.61 7.41
N THR A 191 -26.09 3.38 7.61
CA THR A 191 -27.48 2.99 7.81
C THR A 191 -27.54 1.94 8.91
N GLU A 192 -28.67 1.80 9.60
CA GLU A 192 -28.90 0.82 10.68
C GLU A 192 -28.49 -0.63 10.35
N ARG A 193 -28.45 -0.99 9.06
CA ARG A 193 -28.08 -2.33 8.57
C ARG A 193 -26.68 -2.41 7.96
N THR A 194 -26.09 -1.27 7.60
CA THR A 194 -24.98 -1.20 6.64
C THR A 194 -23.85 -0.35 7.21
N THR A 195 -22.84 -1.05 7.72
CA THR A 195 -21.60 -0.49 8.27
C THR A 195 -20.44 -0.82 7.34
N ILE A 196 -19.70 0.22 6.96
CA ILE A 196 -18.52 0.14 6.11
C ILE A 196 -17.32 -0.18 7.00
N TYR A 197 -16.67 -1.32 6.72
CA TYR A 197 -15.44 -1.77 7.40
C TYR A 197 -14.27 -1.76 6.42
N LEU A 198 -13.34 -0.82 6.60
CA LEU A 198 -12.14 -0.66 5.77
C LEU A 198 -10.89 -0.69 6.66
N LYS A 199 -9.87 -1.45 6.25
CA LYS A 199 -8.60 -1.54 6.98
C LYS A 199 -7.46 -1.69 5.99
N LEU A 200 -6.46 -0.82 6.09
CA LEU A 200 -5.19 -0.96 5.40
C LEU A 200 -4.43 -2.12 6.03
N PHE A 201 -4.02 -3.05 5.19
CA PHE A 201 -3.12 -4.12 5.56
C PHE A 201 -1.78 -3.85 4.89
N SER A 202 -0.74 -3.59 5.68
CA SER A 202 0.65 -3.67 5.25
C SER A 202 1.09 -5.13 5.06
N ASN A 203 0.25 -5.95 4.41
CA ASN A 203 0.68 -7.24 3.92
C ASN A 203 1.70 -6.97 2.82
N SER A 204 2.91 -7.50 2.94
CA SER A 204 3.94 -7.53 1.91
C SER A 204 3.53 -8.41 0.71
N ARG A 205 2.39 -8.08 0.07
CA ARG A 205 1.85 -8.77 -1.09
C ARG A 205 2.88 -8.71 -2.22
N GLY A 206 3.31 -9.88 -2.68
CA GLY A 206 4.30 -10.01 -3.74
C GLY A 206 5.76 -10.09 -3.27
N VAL A 207 6.05 -9.87 -1.97
CA VAL A 207 7.36 -10.24 -1.42
C VAL A 207 7.22 -11.59 -0.76
N GLU A 208 7.78 -12.62 -1.38
CA GLU A 208 7.89 -13.95 -0.77
C GLU A 208 8.77 -13.85 0.49
N PRO A 209 8.37 -14.44 1.64
CA PRO A 209 9.23 -14.47 2.81
C PRO A 209 10.56 -15.18 2.47
N PRO A 210 11.71 -14.69 2.96
CA PRO A 210 12.98 -15.34 2.69
C PRO A 210 12.97 -16.78 3.22
N LEU A 211 13.53 -17.71 2.45
CA LEU A 211 13.57 -19.13 2.81
C LEU A 211 14.26 -19.31 4.17
N VAL A 212 13.56 -19.95 5.10
CA VAL A 212 14.05 -20.17 6.47
C VAL A 212 14.95 -21.41 6.50
N SER A 213 16.19 -21.26 6.97
CA SER A 213 17.08 -22.39 7.15
C SER A 213 16.66 -23.20 8.40
N PRO A 214 16.75 -24.55 8.39
CA PRO A 214 16.54 -25.37 9.58
C PRO A 214 17.48 -25.00 10.75
N PHE A 215 18.61 -24.35 10.46
CA PHE A 215 19.61 -23.88 11.43
C PHE A 215 19.45 -22.40 11.80
N SER A 216 18.41 -21.71 11.31
CA SER A 216 18.07 -20.36 11.77
C SER A 216 17.51 -20.42 13.19
N VAL A 217 17.84 -19.41 14.00
CA VAL A 217 17.31 -19.22 15.35
C VAL A 217 16.23 -18.14 15.31
N PRO A 218 14.95 -18.46 15.59
CA PRO A 218 13.88 -17.48 15.63
C PRO A 218 13.98 -16.62 16.90
N ILE A 219 13.66 -15.33 16.78
CA ILE A 219 13.63 -14.37 17.88
C ILE A 219 12.37 -13.51 17.73
N PHE A 220 11.66 -13.23 18.83
CA PHE A 220 10.54 -12.30 18.81
C PHE A 220 11.02 -10.85 18.71
N THR A 221 10.63 -10.17 17.63
CA THR A 221 10.84 -8.72 17.46
C THR A 221 9.83 -7.87 18.24
N ARG A 222 8.72 -8.47 18.68
CA ARG A 222 7.68 -7.82 19.50
C ARG A 222 7.92 -8.09 20.98
N ILE A 223 7.83 -7.03 21.78
CA ILE A 223 7.95 -7.08 23.25
C ILE A 223 6.62 -6.56 23.84
N PRO A 224 5.97 -7.28 24.78
CA PRO A 224 6.31 -8.63 25.23
C PRO A 224 6.09 -9.70 24.14
N PRO A 225 6.79 -10.85 24.22
CA PRO A 225 6.57 -11.96 23.31
C PRO A 225 5.15 -12.53 23.46
N PRO A 226 4.56 -13.11 22.39
CA PRO A 226 3.18 -13.62 22.37
C PRO A 226 3.05 -14.99 23.07
N THR A 227 3.51 -15.11 24.31
CA THR A 227 3.54 -16.36 25.09
C THR A 227 2.54 -16.38 26.25
N SER A 228 1.75 -15.33 26.43
CA SER A 228 0.67 -15.34 27.42
C SER A 228 -0.51 -16.21 26.95
N GLN A 229 -1.18 -16.89 27.88
CA GLN A 229 -2.27 -17.83 27.59
C GLN A 229 -3.36 -17.23 26.69
N SER A 230 -3.80 -16.00 27.00
CA SER A 230 -4.84 -15.28 26.23
C SER A 230 -4.40 -14.80 24.85
N GLN A 231 -3.08 -14.75 24.58
CA GLN A 231 -2.54 -14.53 23.23
C GLN A 231 -2.47 -15.85 22.47
N LEU A 232 -1.94 -16.91 23.10
CA LEU A 232 -1.79 -18.24 22.50
C LEU A 232 -3.14 -18.82 22.06
N GLU A 233 -4.19 -18.69 22.88
CA GLU A 233 -5.56 -19.12 22.55
C GLU A 233 -6.14 -18.47 21.27
N ARG A 234 -5.58 -17.34 20.83
CA ARG A 234 -5.98 -16.64 19.60
C ARG A 234 -5.12 -17.00 18.38
N MET A 235 -4.11 -17.85 18.56
CA MET A 235 -3.21 -18.35 17.52
C MET A 235 -3.64 -19.75 17.06
N ASP A 236 -3.11 -20.22 15.93
CA ASP A 236 -3.31 -21.60 15.48
C ASP A 236 -2.59 -22.62 16.39
N VAL A 237 -2.98 -23.88 16.27
CA VAL A 237 -2.50 -24.99 17.13
C VAL A 237 -1.00 -25.28 16.99
N LEU A 238 -0.36 -24.94 15.85
CA LEU A 238 1.08 -25.10 15.68
C LEU A 238 1.81 -23.93 16.34
N SER A 239 1.39 -22.69 16.10
CA SER A 239 1.92 -21.51 16.78
C SER A 239 1.80 -21.60 18.30
N GLN A 240 0.68 -22.10 18.82
CA GLN A 240 0.48 -22.36 20.25
C GLN A 240 1.58 -23.24 20.87
N LYS A 241 2.10 -24.20 20.11
CA LYS A 241 3.16 -25.11 20.56
C LYS A 241 4.57 -24.58 20.25
N ILE A 242 4.73 -23.85 19.15
CA ILE A 242 6.02 -23.32 18.68
C ILE A 242 6.43 -22.08 19.48
N CYS A 243 5.53 -21.11 19.68
CA CYS A 243 5.85 -19.84 20.33
C CYS A 243 6.46 -19.98 21.74
N PRO A 244 6.01 -20.89 22.61
CA PRO A 244 6.65 -21.15 23.91
C PRO A 244 8.07 -21.76 23.82
N GLN A 245 8.46 -22.29 22.65
CA GLN A 245 9.79 -22.88 22.42
C GLN A 245 10.79 -21.89 21.77
N ILE A 246 10.32 -20.68 21.40
CA ILE A 246 11.18 -19.62 20.85
C ILE A 246 11.84 -18.90 22.03
N ASP A 247 13.09 -19.27 22.32
CA ASP A 247 13.94 -18.69 23.37
C ASP A 247 15.10 -17.84 22.85
N GLY A 248 15.25 -17.74 21.53
CA GLY A 248 16.37 -17.05 20.89
C GLY A 248 17.70 -17.82 20.94
N ILE A 249 17.69 -19.11 21.25
CA ILE A 249 18.86 -19.99 21.27
C ILE A 249 18.66 -21.23 20.38
N ARG A 250 17.48 -21.89 20.47
CA ARG A 250 17.19 -23.10 19.70
C ARG A 250 16.98 -22.82 18.21
N CYS A 251 17.48 -23.71 17.34
CA CYS A 251 17.24 -23.62 15.91
C CYS A 251 15.82 -24.09 15.55
N VAL A 252 15.33 -23.71 14.37
CA VAL A 252 14.05 -24.19 13.80
C VAL A 252 13.96 -25.73 13.83
N LYS A 253 15.06 -26.43 13.49
CA LYS A 253 15.15 -27.90 13.57
C LYS A 253 14.94 -28.43 14.99
N ASP A 254 15.52 -27.80 16.01
CA ASP A 254 15.41 -28.25 17.40
C ASP A 254 13.99 -28.06 17.92
N ILE A 255 13.37 -26.92 17.58
CA ILE A 255 11.96 -26.62 17.89
C ILE A 255 11.04 -27.63 17.20
N ALA A 256 11.27 -27.95 15.92
CA ALA A 256 10.50 -28.94 15.18
C ALA A 256 10.58 -30.34 15.83
N CYS A 257 11.77 -30.76 16.26
CA CYS A 257 11.97 -32.00 17.03
C CYS A 257 11.20 -32.02 18.36
N VAL A 258 11.25 -30.93 19.13
CA VAL A 258 10.54 -30.80 20.42
C VAL A 258 9.02 -30.84 20.23
N VAL A 259 8.49 -30.14 19.22
CA VAL A 259 7.05 -30.04 18.95
C VAL A 259 6.51 -31.24 18.15
N ARG A 260 7.41 -32.08 17.61
CA ARG A 260 7.11 -33.24 16.73
C ARG A 260 6.39 -32.84 15.44
N ILE A 261 6.93 -31.83 14.75
CA ILE A 261 6.49 -31.36 13.44
C ILE A 261 7.58 -31.71 12.41
N ASP A 262 7.21 -32.08 11.18
CA ASP A 262 8.20 -32.26 10.10
C ASP A 262 8.81 -30.90 9.71
N SER A 263 10.14 -30.83 9.64
CA SER A 263 10.88 -29.61 9.30
C SER A 263 11.22 -29.51 7.80
N LYS A 264 10.62 -30.36 6.96
CA LYS A 264 10.77 -30.31 5.51
C LYS A 264 9.90 -29.19 4.92
N LEU A 265 10.58 -28.19 4.39
CA LEU A 265 10.08 -27.27 3.36
C LEU A 265 10.03 -27.99 2.00
#